data_AF-A0A662G7Q5-F1
#
_entry.id   AF-A0A662G7Q5-F1
#
_cell.length_a   1.000
_cell.length_b   1.000
_cell.length_c   1.000
_cell.angle_alpha   90.00
_cell.angle_beta   90.00
_cell.angle_gamma   90.00
#
_symmetry.space_group_name_H-M   'P 1'
#
loop_
_entity.id
_entity.type
_entity.pdbx_description
1 polymer ?
#
loop_
_entity_poly.entity_id
_entity_poly.type
_entity_poly.pdbx_seq_one_letter_code
_entity_poly.pdbx_strand_id
1 'polypeptide(L)'
;MKNEPLDWMEIEQKIGEIMAKEKFPYCNVSVKARQEIMYVLLKKLVPFIKQRIKSACEFYLRYKDNPILFWKEQEKYKKQFKKKFGNVVIAGEEMRPFNDWKNQYNKWLFKLAFKDIFKEEENESKM
;
A
#
# COMPACT_ATOMS: atom_id res chain seq x y z
N MET A 1 0.57 2.92 -13.31
CA MET A 1 0.41 3.94 -12.27
C MET A 1 1.59 3.82 -11.30
N LYS A 2 2.27 4.93 -11.01
CA LYS A 2 3.29 4.98 -9.95
C LYS A 2 2.52 4.96 -8.63
N ASN A 3 2.58 3.86 -7.89
CA ASN A 3 1.95 3.75 -6.58
C ASN A 3 2.97 4.21 -5.54
N GLU A 4 2.85 5.48 -5.17
CA GLU A 4 3.52 6.07 -4.02
C GLU A 4 2.69 5.77 -2.75
N PRO A 5 3.28 5.87 -1.55
CA PRO A 5 2.55 5.74 -0.30
C PRO A 5 1.36 6.71 -0.26
N LEU A 6 0.30 6.33 0.47
CA LEU A 6 -0.74 7.24 0.92
C LEU A 6 -0.07 8.26 1.85
N ASP A 7 0.59 9.22 1.22
CA ASP A 7 1.36 10.24 1.88
C ASP A 7 0.41 11.31 2.40
N TRP A 8 0.77 11.94 3.52
CA TRP A 8 0.02 13.06 4.04
C TRP A 8 -0.11 14.15 2.97
N MET A 9 0.92 14.34 2.13
CA MET A 9 0.87 15.22 0.97
C MET A 9 -0.15 14.78 -0.09
N GLU A 10 -0.33 13.48 -0.35
CA GLU A 10 -1.32 12.99 -1.34
C GLU A 10 -2.75 13.15 -0.79
N ILE A 11 -2.94 12.94 0.52
CA ILE A 11 -4.20 13.20 1.22
C ILE A 11 -4.52 14.70 1.20
N GLU A 12 -3.56 15.55 1.56
CA GLU A 12 -3.68 17.01 1.52
C GLU A 12 -3.96 17.51 0.10
N GLN A 13 -3.26 16.99 -0.91
CA GLN A 13 -3.52 17.28 -2.31
C GLN A 13 -4.95 16.87 -2.69
N LYS A 14 -5.40 15.67 -2.29
CA LYS A 14 -6.76 15.22 -2.57
C LYS A 14 -7.81 16.09 -1.90
N ILE A 15 -7.57 16.50 -0.65
CA ILE A 15 -8.41 17.45 0.08
C ILE A 15 -8.43 18.79 -0.67
N GLY A 16 -7.29 19.31 -1.10
CA GLY A 16 -7.17 20.52 -1.90
C GLY A 16 -7.96 20.45 -3.21
N GLU A 17 -7.83 19.35 -3.97
CA GLU A 17 -8.60 19.10 -5.19
C GLU A 17 -10.12 19.07 -4.93
N ILE A 18 -10.55 18.43 -3.85
CA ILE A 18 -11.96 18.39 -3.46
C ILE A 18 -12.44 19.79 -3.11
N MET A 19 -11.66 20.54 -2.33
CA MET A 19 -12.02 21.89 -1.91
C MET A 19 -12.12 22.86 -3.09
N ALA A 20 -11.17 22.78 -4.04
CA ALA A 20 -11.18 23.60 -5.24
C ALA A 20 -12.35 23.29 -6.18
N LYS A 21 -12.69 21.99 -6.36
CA LYS A 21 -13.83 21.58 -7.22
C LYS A 21 -15.17 22.00 -6.64
N GLU A 22 -15.34 21.89 -5.32
CA GLU A 22 -16.60 22.20 -4.64
C GLU A 22 -16.74 23.70 -4.30
N LYS A 23 -15.74 24.54 -4.65
CA LYS A 23 -15.72 26.00 -4.43
C LYS A 23 -15.96 26.39 -2.96
N PHE A 24 -15.32 25.71 -2.02
CA PHE A 24 -15.49 26.07 -0.62
C PHE A 24 -14.85 27.43 -0.29
N PRO A 25 -15.55 28.34 0.43
CA PRO A 25 -14.98 29.61 0.85
C PRO A 25 -13.92 29.38 1.96
N TYR A 26 -12.73 29.93 1.79
CA TYR A 26 -11.55 29.71 2.63
C TYR A 26 -11.54 30.47 3.98
N CYS A 27 -12.67 31.00 4.46
CA CYS A 27 -12.70 31.89 5.64
C CYS A 27 -14.01 31.87 6.42
N ASN A 28 -13.92 32.05 7.76
CA ASN A 28 -15.00 32.19 8.78
C ASN A 28 -16.36 31.56 8.44
N VAL A 29 -16.33 30.25 8.18
CA VAL A 29 -17.54 29.44 7.96
C VAL A 29 -18.25 29.11 9.28
N SER A 30 -19.57 29.23 9.24
CA SER A 30 -20.46 28.81 10.32
C SER A 30 -20.22 27.33 10.67
N VAL A 31 -20.60 26.92 11.88
CA VAL A 31 -20.49 25.51 12.31
C VAL A 31 -21.18 24.57 11.32
N LYS A 32 -22.34 24.98 10.78
CA LYS A 32 -23.08 24.22 9.76
C LYS A 32 -22.27 24.04 8.47
N ALA A 33 -21.66 25.10 7.97
CA ALA A 33 -20.83 25.03 6.76
C ALA A 33 -19.57 24.14 6.98
N ARG A 34 -18.98 24.14 8.18
CA ARG A 34 -17.88 23.21 8.52
C ARG A 34 -18.33 21.75 8.53
N GLN A 35 -19.52 21.46 9.04
CA GLN A 35 -20.08 20.11 9.02
C GLN A 35 -20.35 19.63 7.59
N GLU A 36 -20.87 20.50 6.72
CA GLU A 36 -21.10 20.21 5.31
C GLU A 36 -19.78 19.96 4.56
N ILE A 37 -18.75 20.79 4.79
CA ILE A 37 -17.39 20.58 4.27
C ILE A 37 -16.85 19.22 4.72
N MET A 38 -16.93 18.93 6.02
CA MET A 38 -16.43 17.68 6.59
C MET A 38 -17.16 16.47 6.00
N TYR A 39 -18.48 16.55 5.84
CA TYR A 39 -19.26 15.50 5.22
C TYR A 39 -18.84 15.24 3.77
N VAL A 40 -18.66 16.29 2.97
CA VAL A 40 -18.21 16.18 1.57
C VAL A 40 -16.80 15.59 1.50
N LEU A 41 -15.88 16.03 2.35
CA LEU A 41 -14.53 15.49 2.45
C LEU A 41 -14.56 14.00 2.79
N LEU A 42 -15.25 13.61 3.86
CA LEU A 42 -15.38 12.20 4.27
C LEU A 42 -16.01 11.35 3.16
N LYS A 43 -17.09 11.82 2.54
CA LYS A 43 -17.79 11.10 1.45
C LYS A 43 -16.86 10.82 0.26
N LYS A 44 -15.87 11.66 0.00
CA LYS A 44 -14.92 11.49 -1.11
C LYS A 44 -13.62 10.79 -0.71
N LEU A 45 -13.13 11.01 0.51
CA LEU A 45 -11.93 10.35 1.04
C LEU A 45 -12.16 8.88 1.36
N VAL A 46 -13.31 8.51 1.93
CA VAL A 46 -13.61 7.13 2.32
C VAL A 46 -13.53 6.17 1.13
N PRO A 47 -14.15 6.44 -0.04
CA PRO A 47 -14.01 5.58 -1.21
C PRO A 47 -12.56 5.44 -1.69
N PHE A 48 -11.78 6.52 -1.64
CA PHE A 48 -10.37 6.49 -2.03
C PHE A 48 -9.52 5.59 -1.12
N ILE A 49 -9.68 5.73 0.20
CA ILE A 49 -8.99 4.88 1.19
C ILE A 49 -9.42 3.41 1.02
N LYS A 50 -10.73 3.16 0.88
CA LYS A 50 -11.28 1.81 0.64
C LYS A 50 -10.68 1.17 -0.61
N GLN A 51 -10.52 1.93 -1.69
CA GLN A 51 -9.94 1.44 -2.93
C GLN A 51 -8.47 1.03 -2.74
N ARG A 52 -7.65 1.84 -2.04
CA ARG A 52 -6.25 1.48 -1.80
C ARG A 52 -6.10 0.24 -0.92
N ILE A 53 -6.89 0.14 0.15
CA ILE A 53 -6.92 -1.06 1.01
C ILE A 53 -7.31 -2.28 0.18
N LYS A 54 -8.36 -2.16 -0.64
CA LYS A 54 -8.82 -3.25 -1.52
C LYS A 54 -7.70 -3.69 -2.47
N SER A 55 -7.04 -2.77 -3.15
CA SER A 55 -5.94 -3.10 -4.07
C SER A 55 -4.74 -3.75 -3.36
N ALA A 56 -4.39 -3.31 -2.16
CA ALA A 56 -3.34 -3.96 -1.36
C ALA A 56 -3.73 -5.39 -0.94
N CYS A 57 -4.98 -5.59 -0.50
CA CYS A 57 -5.52 -6.91 -0.20
C CYS A 57 -5.50 -7.84 -1.42
N GLU A 58 -5.97 -7.37 -2.58
CA GLU A 58 -5.98 -8.14 -3.83
C GLU A 58 -4.56 -8.52 -4.26
N PHE A 59 -3.61 -7.58 -4.16
CA PHE A 59 -2.21 -7.85 -4.43
C PHE A 59 -1.64 -8.90 -3.48
N TYR A 60 -1.86 -8.75 -2.17
CA TYR A 60 -1.39 -9.71 -1.17
C TYR A 60 -1.98 -11.10 -1.39
N LEU A 61 -3.30 -11.21 -1.55
CA LEU A 61 -3.99 -12.49 -1.71
C LEU A 61 -3.59 -13.22 -3.00
N ARG A 62 -3.36 -12.50 -4.10
CA ARG A 62 -2.92 -13.11 -5.38
C ARG A 62 -1.58 -13.83 -5.26
N TYR A 63 -0.66 -13.27 -4.49
CA TYR A 63 0.72 -13.75 -4.41
C TYR A 63 1.05 -14.48 -3.12
N LYS A 64 0.16 -14.42 -2.12
CA LYS A 64 0.28 -15.17 -0.86
C LYS A 64 0.45 -16.65 -1.17
N ASP A 65 1.40 -17.28 -0.49
CA ASP A 65 1.74 -18.69 -0.69
C ASP A 65 2.22 -19.07 -2.11
N ASN A 66 2.36 -18.10 -3.03
CA ASN A 66 2.70 -18.33 -4.43
C ASN A 66 3.86 -17.44 -4.93
N PRO A 67 5.09 -17.67 -4.42
CA PRO A 67 6.26 -16.84 -4.72
C PRO A 67 6.76 -16.99 -6.16
N ILE A 68 6.52 -18.13 -6.81
CA ILE A 68 6.86 -18.36 -8.21
C ILE A 68 6.00 -17.46 -9.11
N LEU A 69 4.69 -17.38 -8.82
CA LEU A 69 3.78 -16.49 -9.56
C LEU A 69 4.19 -15.02 -9.38
N PHE A 70 4.52 -14.61 -8.15
CA PHE A 70 5.04 -13.28 -7.87
C PHE A 70 6.28 -12.97 -8.71
N TRP A 71 7.26 -13.87 -8.73
CA TRP A 71 8.49 -13.69 -9.51
C TRP A 71 8.23 -13.51 -11.01
N LYS A 72 7.30 -14.27 -11.57
CA LYS A 72 6.96 -14.21 -13.00
C LYS A 72 6.28 -12.91 -13.39
N GLU A 73 5.32 -12.44 -12.58
CA GLU A 73 4.48 -11.29 -12.94
C GLU A 73 5.02 -9.94 -12.46
N GLN A 74 5.79 -9.91 -11.37
CA GLN A 74 6.19 -8.68 -10.70
C GLN A 74 7.64 -8.27 -11.02
N GLU A 75 7.89 -7.91 -12.28
CA GLU A 75 9.20 -7.47 -12.79
C GLU A 75 9.84 -6.39 -11.88
N LYS A 76 9.03 -5.41 -11.47
CA LYS A 76 9.44 -4.29 -10.60
C LYS A 76 10.12 -4.75 -9.30
N TYR A 77 9.73 -5.89 -8.75
CA TYR A 77 10.18 -6.35 -7.44
C TYR A 77 11.22 -7.48 -7.51
N LYS A 78 11.62 -7.93 -8.71
CA LYS A 78 12.58 -9.04 -8.87
C LYS A 78 13.92 -8.78 -8.17
N LYS A 79 14.49 -7.57 -8.28
CA LYS A 79 15.75 -7.22 -7.61
C LYS A 79 15.64 -7.34 -6.09
N GLN A 80 14.54 -6.84 -5.50
CA GLN A 80 14.28 -6.91 -4.06
C GLN A 80 14.04 -8.35 -3.60
N PHE A 81 13.25 -9.10 -4.38
CA PHE A 81 12.95 -10.51 -4.13
C PHE A 81 14.22 -11.37 -4.12
N LYS A 82 15.06 -11.24 -5.16
CA LYS A 82 16.34 -11.98 -5.28
C LYS A 82 17.30 -11.66 -4.14
N LYS A 83 17.36 -10.39 -3.70
CA LYS A 83 18.18 -9.98 -2.54
C LYS A 83 17.73 -10.68 -1.25
N LYS A 84 16.43 -10.90 -1.06
CA LYS A 84 15.88 -11.42 0.20
C LYS A 84 15.77 -12.95 0.25
N PHE A 85 15.46 -13.59 -0.88
CA PHE A 85 15.19 -15.03 -0.95
C PHE A 85 16.19 -15.82 -1.81
N GLY A 86 17.18 -15.14 -2.40
CA GLY A 86 18.22 -15.76 -3.23
C GLY A 86 17.68 -16.37 -4.53
N ASN A 87 18.51 -17.22 -5.16
CA ASN A 87 18.12 -17.97 -6.36
C ASN A 87 17.26 -19.20 -6.05
N VAL A 88 17.17 -19.59 -4.78
CA VAL A 88 16.59 -20.86 -4.32
C VAL A 88 15.10 -20.98 -4.69
N VAL A 89 14.38 -19.87 -4.82
CA VAL A 89 12.95 -19.86 -5.23
C VAL A 89 12.76 -19.93 -6.75
N ILE A 90 13.79 -19.59 -7.54
CA ILE A 90 13.68 -19.37 -8.99
C ILE A 90 13.86 -20.67 -9.79
N ALA A 91 14.54 -21.68 -9.22
CA ALA A 91 14.92 -22.91 -9.92
C ALA A 91 13.82 -23.99 -10.02
N GLY A 92 12.61 -23.75 -9.51
CA GLY A 92 11.48 -24.68 -9.66
C GLY A 92 11.58 -25.99 -8.87
N GLU A 93 12.65 -26.19 -8.09
CA GLU A 93 12.76 -27.30 -7.16
C GLU A 93 11.96 -27.00 -5.89
N GLU A 94 11.21 -27.99 -5.41
CA GLU A 94 10.58 -27.96 -4.09
C GLU A 94 11.64 -27.55 -3.06
N MET A 95 11.50 -26.32 -2.54
CA MET A 95 12.40 -25.80 -1.51
C MET A 95 12.41 -26.77 -0.33
N ARG A 96 13.55 -27.42 -0.08
CA ARG A 96 13.71 -28.27 1.10
C ARG A 96 13.50 -27.42 2.36
N PRO A 97 12.59 -27.82 3.27
CA PRO A 97 12.17 -27.03 4.41
C PRO A 97 13.19 -27.13 5.53
N PHE A 98 14.34 -26.45 5.39
CA PHE A 98 15.23 -26.22 6.54
C PHE A 98 14.89 -24.92 7.28
N ASN A 99 13.89 -24.16 6.84
CA ASN A 99 13.53 -22.89 7.46
C ASN A 99 12.08 -22.48 7.17
N ASP A 100 11.55 -21.58 8.00
CA ASP A 100 10.19 -21.01 7.91
C ASP A 100 10.03 -19.99 6.75
N TRP A 101 10.57 -20.34 5.58
CA TRP A 101 10.76 -19.45 4.44
C TRP A 101 9.41 -18.96 3.87
N LYS A 102 8.39 -19.81 3.90
CA LYS A 102 7.04 -19.48 3.42
C LYS A 102 6.40 -18.38 4.26
N ASN A 103 6.56 -18.45 5.58
CA ASN A 103 6.10 -17.37 6.46
C ASN A 103 6.95 -16.10 6.28
N GLN A 104 8.27 -16.23 6.11
CA GLN A 104 9.13 -15.07 5.81
C GLN A 104 8.74 -14.38 4.49
N TYR A 105 8.41 -15.16 3.46
CA TYR A 105 7.88 -14.66 2.19
C TYR A 105 6.54 -13.96 2.39
N ASN A 106 5.57 -14.60 3.03
CA ASN A 106 4.26 -13.99 3.26
C ASN A 106 4.34 -12.72 4.12
N LYS A 107 5.20 -12.69 5.15
CA LYS A 107 5.45 -11.50 5.97
C LYS A 107 6.08 -10.37 5.15
N TRP A 108 7.04 -10.68 4.28
CA TRP A 108 7.62 -9.70 3.37
C TRP A 108 6.61 -9.19 2.34
N LEU A 109 5.82 -10.09 1.74
CA LEU A 109 4.79 -9.73 0.76
C LEU A 109 3.72 -8.83 1.39
N PHE A 110 3.32 -9.11 2.65
CA PHE A 110 2.41 -8.26 3.39
C PHE A 110 2.98 -6.84 3.54
N LYS A 111 4.21 -6.72 4.04
CA LYS A 111 4.89 -5.41 4.13
C LYS A 111 4.97 -4.73 2.76
N LEU A 112 5.28 -5.47 1.71
CA LEU A 112 5.36 -4.91 0.35
C LEU A 112 4.00 -4.41 -0.17
N ALA A 113 2.93 -5.15 0.07
CA ALA A 113 1.57 -4.84 -0.39
C ALA A 113 1.00 -3.62 0.34
N PHE A 114 1.31 -3.48 1.63
CA PHE A 114 0.74 -2.47 2.51
C PHE A 114 1.72 -1.35 2.88
N LYS A 115 2.96 -1.34 2.38
CA LYS A 115 3.92 -0.23 2.62
C LYS A 115 3.37 1.14 2.27
N ASP A 116 2.45 1.18 1.31
CA ASP A 116 1.85 2.41 0.83
C ASP A 116 0.62 2.79 1.68
N ILE A 117 0.23 1.98 2.67
CA ILE A 117 -0.89 2.23 3.58
C ILE A 117 -0.36 2.49 4.99
N PHE A 118 0.59 1.67 5.42
CA PHE A 118 1.32 1.85 6.66
C PHE A 118 2.65 2.51 6.32
N LYS A 119 2.81 3.81 6.59
CA LYS A 119 4.15 4.39 6.74
C LYS A 119 4.81 3.65 7.90
N GLU A 120 5.56 2.59 7.61
CA GLU A 120 6.46 2.02 8.61
C GLU A 120 7.51 3.10 8.86
N GLU A 121 7.50 3.71 10.06
CA GLU A 121 8.65 4.48 10.53
C GLU A 121 9.86 3.54 10.50
N GLU A 122 10.93 4.00 9.87
CA GLU A 122 12.13 3.23 9.51
C GLU A 122 12.97 2.88 10.75
N ASN A 123 12.39 2.19 11.73
CA ASN A 123 13.02 1.79 12.98
C ASN A 123 13.10 0.27 13.07
N GLU A 124 13.88 -0.40 12.20
CA GLU A 124 14.34 -1.78 12.44
C GLU A 124 15.43 -2.21 11.42
N SER A 125 16.49 -1.41 11.29
CA SER A 125 17.77 -1.84 10.68
C SER A 125 18.95 -1.65 11.64
N LYS A 126 18.68 -1.80 12.94
CA LYS A 126 19.70 -1.91 13.99
C LYS A 126 19.33 -3.05 14.95
N MET A 127 19.53 -4.29 14.49
CA MET A 127 19.79 -5.44 15.36
C MET A 127 20.66 -6.43 14.60
#